data_AF-A0A8J8NRT7-F1
#
_entry.id   AF-A0A8J8NRT7-F1
#
_cell.length_a   1.000
_cell.length_b   1.000
_cell.length_c   1.000
_cell.angle_alpha   90.00
_cell.angle_beta   90.00
_cell.angle_gamma   90.00
#
_symmetry.space_group_name_H-M   'P 1'
#
loop_
_entity.id
_entity.type
_entity.pdbx_description
1 polymer ?
#
loop_
_entity_poly.entity_id
_entity_poly.type
_entity_poly.pdbx_seq_one_letter_code
_entity_poly.pdbx_strand_id
1 'polypeptide(L)'
;MSFKSAFHLPFACLFTFSIFLTLNALCALASDPIDRRLAYVIDITRHGSRAPKYQDDLNATEVYYEEPEGEITPLGQRQLYLRGREIRRRYIDQTYFLKAQYDPEELEVHSAFTQRCLASAQSFILGLYPPGTAEPYNPKIDSFPPFSLDNLQLLISPYQDKFRPLPRLVPIQL
;
A
#
# COMPACT_ATOMS: atom_id res chain seq x y z
N MET A 1 -48.66 31.87 -60.50
CA MET A 1 -48.55 30.73 -59.56
C MET A 1 -47.14 30.76 -58.98
N SER A 2 -47.02 31.12 -57.71
CA SER A 2 -45.77 31.44 -57.02
C SER A 2 -45.20 30.20 -56.34
N PHE A 3 -43.97 29.80 -56.70
CA PHE A 3 -43.18 28.83 -55.95
C PHE A 3 -41.71 29.27 -55.96
N LYS A 4 -41.30 29.97 -54.91
CA LYS A 4 -39.89 30.26 -54.60
C LYS A 4 -39.68 30.11 -53.10
N SER A 5 -39.42 28.89 -52.61
CA SER A 5 -38.71 28.66 -51.34
C SER A 5 -38.50 27.16 -51.10
N ALA A 6 -37.32 26.63 -51.42
CA ALA A 6 -36.95 25.29 -50.95
C ALA A 6 -35.43 25.03 -50.85
N PHE A 7 -34.57 25.88 -51.43
CA PHE A 7 -33.15 25.53 -51.61
C PHE A 7 -32.19 26.00 -50.49
N HIS A 8 -32.67 26.77 -49.49
CA HIS A 8 -31.81 27.31 -48.43
C HIS A 8 -31.70 26.43 -47.17
N LEU A 9 -32.55 25.41 -47.03
CA LEU A 9 -32.62 24.58 -45.82
C LEU A 9 -31.41 23.64 -45.60
N PRO A 10 -30.84 22.95 -46.61
CA PRO A 10 -29.74 22.00 -46.36
C PRO A 10 -28.41 22.69 -46.04
N PHE A 11 -28.15 23.85 -46.64
CA PHE A 11 -26.94 24.64 -46.36
C PHE A 11 -26.94 25.21 -44.94
N ALA A 12 -28.11 25.65 -44.44
CA ALA A 12 -28.24 26.14 -43.08
C ALA A 12 -27.97 25.02 -42.05
N CYS A 13 -28.46 23.80 -42.28
CA CYS A 13 -28.23 22.66 -41.37
C CYS A 13 -26.77 22.20 -41.32
N LEU A 14 -26.07 22.19 -42.47
CA LEU A 14 -24.64 21.84 -42.50
C LEU A 14 -23.78 22.89 -41.79
N PHE A 15 -24.14 24.17 -41.92
CA PHE A 15 -23.45 25.28 -41.26
C PHE A 15 -23.65 25.26 -39.74
N THR A 16 -24.87 25.02 -39.25
CA THR A 16 -25.13 24.90 -37.81
C THR A 16 -24.50 23.65 -37.21
N PHE A 17 -24.49 22.52 -37.93
CA PHE A 17 -23.79 21.31 -37.49
C PHE A 17 -22.27 21.53 -37.40
N SER A 18 -21.67 22.22 -38.39
CA SER A 18 -20.25 22.57 -38.36
C SER A 18 -19.91 23.49 -37.19
N ILE A 19 -20.75 24.50 -36.91
CA ILE A 19 -20.56 25.39 -35.75
C ILE A 19 -20.68 24.63 -34.44
N PHE A 20 -21.64 23.70 -34.34
CA PHE A 20 -21.79 22.86 -33.16
C PHE A 20 -20.56 21.96 -32.97
N LEU A 21 -20.03 21.35 -34.04
CA LEU A 21 -18.84 20.50 -33.96
C LEU A 21 -17.59 21.30 -33.53
N THR A 22 -17.40 22.51 -34.07
CA THR A 22 -16.25 23.36 -33.73
C THR A 22 -16.35 23.93 -32.32
N LEU A 23 -17.56 24.30 -31.86
CA LEU A 23 -17.78 24.74 -30.47
C LEU A 23 -17.50 23.62 -29.46
N ASN A 24 -17.94 22.38 -29.74
CA ASN A 24 -17.64 21.24 -28.87
C ASN A 24 -16.13 20.93 -28.81
N ALA A 25 -15.44 20.97 -29.96
CA ALA A 25 -13.98 20.81 -30.00
C ALA A 25 -13.27 21.92 -29.21
N LEU A 26 -13.68 23.18 -29.38
CA LEU A 26 -13.12 24.31 -28.64
C LEU A 26 -13.34 24.18 -27.13
N CYS A 27 -14.53 23.76 -26.69
CA CYS A 27 -14.80 23.47 -25.28
C CYS A 27 -13.93 22.34 -24.73
N ALA A 28 -13.65 21.29 -25.52
CA ALA A 28 -12.78 20.19 -25.11
C ALA A 28 -11.29 20.58 -25.02
N LEU A 29 -10.83 21.53 -25.85
CA LEU A 29 -9.49 22.10 -25.71
C LEU A 29 -9.39 23.14 -24.58
N ALA A 30 -10.48 23.84 -24.27
CA ALA A 30 -10.54 24.85 -23.22
C ALA A 30 -10.76 24.26 -21.82
N SER A 31 -11.13 22.98 -21.71
CA SER A 31 -11.15 22.31 -20.41
C SER A 31 -9.71 22.11 -19.95
N ASP A 32 -9.27 22.92 -18.99
CA ASP A 32 -8.04 22.66 -18.26
C ASP A 32 -8.11 21.24 -17.68
N PRO A 33 -7.14 20.36 -17.96
CA PRO A 33 -7.11 19.06 -17.32
C PRO A 33 -7.03 19.30 -15.81
N ILE A 34 -8.04 18.84 -15.07
CA ILE A 34 -8.02 18.90 -13.61
C ILE A 34 -6.79 18.13 -13.16
N ASP A 35 -5.76 18.84 -12.70
CA ASP A 35 -4.50 18.27 -12.24
C ASP A 35 -4.73 17.58 -10.89
N ARG A 36 -5.22 16.34 -10.95
CA ARG A 36 -5.47 15.50 -9.77
C ARG A 36 -4.18 14.79 -9.41
N ARG A 37 -3.46 15.35 -8.43
CA ARG A 37 -2.27 14.74 -7.87
C ARG A 37 -2.59 14.04 -6.56
N LEU A 38 -2.03 12.84 -6.39
CA LEU A 38 -2.03 12.16 -5.08
C LEU A 38 -1.12 12.96 -4.15
N ALA A 39 -1.66 13.44 -3.03
CA ALA A 39 -0.91 14.23 -2.05
C ALA A 39 -0.47 13.40 -0.84
N TYR A 40 -1.30 12.47 -0.39
CA TYR A 40 -1.06 11.67 0.82
C TYR A 40 -1.87 10.37 0.82
N VAL A 41 -1.37 9.35 1.51
CA VAL A 41 -2.02 8.04 1.65
C VAL A 41 -1.99 7.61 3.12
N ILE A 42 -3.14 7.16 3.62
CA ILE A 42 -3.25 6.51 4.94
C ILE A 42 -3.70 5.07 4.69
N ASP A 43 -2.87 4.10 5.06
CA ASP A 43 -3.22 2.67 5.04
C ASP A 43 -3.43 2.16 6.47
N ILE A 44 -4.66 1.76 6.79
CA ILE A 44 -4.99 1.13 8.07
C ILE A 44 -5.17 -0.35 7.82
N THR A 45 -4.28 -1.14 8.43
CA THR A 45 -4.23 -2.58 8.21
C THR A 45 -4.33 -3.34 9.52
N ARG A 46 -5.21 -4.35 9.54
CA ARG A 46 -5.24 -5.33 10.61
C ARG A 46 -4.00 -6.24 10.53
N HIS A 47 -3.52 -6.72 11.66
CA HIS A 47 -2.49 -7.76 11.71
C HIS A 47 -2.83 -8.97 10.81
N GLY A 48 -1.80 -9.74 10.44
CA GLY A 48 -1.94 -10.95 9.63
C GLY A 48 -2.67 -12.08 10.35
N SER A 49 -2.92 -13.17 9.62
CA SER A 49 -3.45 -14.41 10.20
C SER A 49 -2.65 -14.84 11.43
N ARG A 50 -3.35 -15.24 12.48
CA ARG A 50 -2.80 -15.57 13.80
C ARG A 50 -3.43 -16.85 14.34
N ALA A 51 -2.74 -17.48 15.27
CA ALA A 51 -3.34 -18.51 16.11
C ALA A 51 -4.57 -17.95 16.85
N PRO A 52 -5.58 -18.77 17.15
CA PRO A 52 -6.70 -18.38 18.00
C PRO A 52 -6.17 -17.92 19.36
N LYS A 53 -6.87 -16.98 20.00
CA LYS A 53 -6.47 -16.48 21.33
C LYS A 53 -6.89 -17.42 22.45
N TYR A 54 -7.88 -18.26 22.16
CA TYR A 54 -8.42 -19.27 23.04
C TYR A 54 -8.69 -20.47 22.14
N GLN A 55 -7.94 -21.54 22.34
CA GLN A 55 -8.24 -22.82 21.72
C GLN A 55 -9.25 -23.54 22.62
N ASP A 56 -10.42 -23.89 22.10
CA ASP A 56 -11.43 -24.61 22.87
C ASP A 56 -10.91 -26.02 23.19
N ASP A 57 -11.02 -26.45 24.45
CA ASP A 57 -10.50 -27.73 24.96
C ASP A 57 -11.07 -28.94 24.21
N LEU A 58 -12.18 -28.74 23.49
CA LEU A 58 -12.87 -29.77 22.73
C LEU A 58 -12.23 -30.12 21.39
N ASN A 59 -11.14 -29.44 20.96
CA ASN A 59 -10.45 -29.69 19.68
C ASN A 59 -11.43 -29.84 18.49
N ALA A 60 -12.52 -29.06 18.49
CA ALA A 60 -13.66 -29.27 17.58
C ALA A 60 -13.31 -29.16 16.08
N THR A 61 -12.13 -28.62 15.75
CA THR A 61 -11.64 -28.43 14.39
C THR A 61 -10.44 -29.29 14.02
N GLU A 62 -9.81 -30.03 14.96
CA GLU A 62 -8.52 -30.72 14.77
C GLU A 62 -7.39 -29.83 14.17
N VAL A 63 -7.53 -28.50 14.26
CA VAL A 63 -6.52 -27.55 13.75
C VAL A 63 -5.56 -27.19 14.87
N TYR A 64 -4.30 -27.56 14.68
CA TYR A 64 -3.21 -27.23 15.59
C TYR A 64 -2.38 -26.08 15.01
N TYR A 65 -2.09 -25.10 15.84
CA TYR A 65 -1.16 -24.00 15.55
C TYR A 65 0.15 -24.28 16.28
N GLU A 66 1.28 -24.07 15.61
CA GLU A 66 2.61 -24.21 16.23
C GLU A 66 2.96 -22.95 17.04
N GLU A 67 2.30 -21.84 16.72
CA GLU A 67 2.51 -20.52 17.28
C GLU A 67 1.70 -20.34 18.57
N PRO A 68 2.20 -19.53 19.52
CA PRO A 68 1.47 -19.21 20.75
C PRO A 68 0.08 -18.61 20.47
N GLU A 69 -0.85 -18.83 21.39
CA GLU A 69 -2.21 -18.33 21.25
C GLU A 69 -2.25 -16.81 20.99
N GLY A 70 -2.99 -16.43 19.95
CA GLY A 70 -3.11 -15.03 19.54
C GLY A 70 -1.90 -14.46 18.81
N GLU A 71 -0.82 -15.20 18.62
CA GLU A 71 0.36 -14.74 17.88
C GLU A 71 0.28 -15.01 16.37
N ILE A 72 1.00 -14.20 15.61
CA ILE A 72 0.95 -14.24 14.14
C ILE A 72 1.57 -15.53 13.59
N THR A 73 0.93 -16.10 12.57
CA THR A 73 1.42 -17.28 11.84
C THR A 73 2.38 -16.86 10.71
N PRO A 74 3.24 -17.76 10.19
CA PRO A 74 4.01 -17.54 8.96
C PRO A 74 3.14 -17.16 7.76
N LEU A 75 1.94 -17.74 7.68
CA LEU A 75 0.95 -17.34 6.69
C LEU A 75 0.55 -15.86 6.86
N GLY A 76 0.29 -15.43 8.09
CA GLY A 76 -0.01 -14.04 8.42
C GLY A 76 1.11 -13.09 8.04
N GLN A 77 2.36 -13.45 8.32
CA GLN A 77 3.53 -12.66 7.89
C GLN A 77 3.59 -12.55 6.37
N ARG A 78 3.40 -13.67 5.65
CA ARG A 78 3.37 -13.69 4.18
C ARG A 78 2.26 -12.82 3.61
N GLN A 79 1.07 -12.81 4.21
CA GLN A 79 -0.03 -11.94 3.78
C GLN A 79 0.37 -10.46 3.82
N LEU A 80 1.02 -10.02 4.90
CA LEU A 80 1.43 -8.63 5.05
C LEU A 80 2.60 -8.28 4.14
N TYR A 81 3.54 -9.21 3.93
CA TYR A 81 4.59 -9.06 2.92
C TYR A 81 4.01 -8.84 1.52
N LEU A 82 3.04 -9.66 1.11
CA LEU A 82 2.39 -9.53 -0.19
C LEU A 82 1.58 -8.22 -0.29
N ARG A 83 0.97 -7.77 0.81
CA ARG A 83 0.33 -6.44 0.86
C ARG A 83 1.36 -5.33 0.63
N GLY A 84 2.50 -5.37 1.32
CA GLY A 84 3.60 -4.41 1.13
C GLY A 84 4.10 -4.38 -0.32
N ARG A 85 4.23 -5.56 -0.96
CA ARG A 85 4.59 -5.68 -2.38
C ARG A 85 3.58 -5.01 -3.32
N GLU A 86 2.29 -5.14 -3.03
CA GLU A 86 1.24 -4.46 -3.80
C GLU A 86 1.27 -2.94 -3.62
N ILE A 87 1.53 -2.46 -2.40
CA ILE A 87 1.71 -1.04 -2.10
C ILE A 87 2.94 -0.49 -2.83
N ARG A 88 4.06 -1.24 -2.86
CA ARG A 88 5.24 -0.89 -3.68
C ARG A 88 4.87 -0.77 -5.16
N ARG A 89 4.24 -1.81 -5.71
CA ARG A 89 3.84 -1.84 -7.12
C ARG A 89 3.01 -0.61 -7.48
N ARG A 90 2.06 -0.24 -6.62
CA ARG A 90 1.18 0.90 -6.85
C ARG A 90 1.90 2.23 -6.69
N TYR A 91 2.50 2.48 -5.54
CA TYR A 91 2.95 3.83 -5.15
C TYR A 91 4.40 4.13 -5.46
N ILE A 92 5.24 3.11 -5.68
CA ILE A 92 6.64 3.28 -6.09
C ILE A 92 6.76 3.01 -7.58
N ASP A 93 6.37 1.81 -8.03
CA ASP A 93 6.70 1.36 -9.39
C ASP A 93 5.79 1.97 -10.47
N GLN A 94 4.49 2.18 -10.19
CA GLN A 94 3.52 2.67 -11.18
C GLN A 94 3.27 4.17 -11.13
N THR A 95 3.11 4.73 -9.93
CA THR A 95 2.78 6.16 -9.80
C THR A 95 3.99 7.03 -9.46
N TYR A 96 5.13 6.43 -9.09
CA TYR A 96 6.32 7.15 -8.62
C TYR A 96 6.01 8.16 -7.50
N PHE A 97 5.04 7.84 -6.64
CA PHE A 97 4.59 8.71 -5.56
C PHE A 97 5.57 8.65 -4.38
N LEU A 98 6.12 7.47 -4.09
CA LEU A 98 7.19 7.24 -3.11
C LEU A 98 8.50 6.92 -3.82
N LYS A 99 9.64 7.27 -3.20
CA LYS A 99 10.96 6.90 -3.73
C LYS A 99 11.18 5.40 -3.70
N ALA A 100 11.98 4.92 -4.65
CA ALA A 100 12.38 3.52 -4.73
C ALA A 100 13.26 3.09 -3.55
N GLN A 101 14.11 4.01 -3.09
CA GLN A 101 14.86 3.92 -1.84
C GLN A 101 13.99 4.42 -0.68
N TYR A 102 14.17 3.80 0.49
CA TYR A 102 13.45 4.20 1.68
C TYR A 102 13.91 5.59 2.15
N ASP A 103 12.93 6.46 2.42
CA ASP A 103 13.11 7.80 2.96
C ASP A 103 12.26 7.97 4.24
N PRO A 104 12.86 8.23 5.41
CA PRO A 104 12.12 8.41 6.66
C PRO A 104 11.22 9.66 6.69
N GLU A 105 11.39 10.60 5.75
CA GLU A 105 10.52 11.78 5.64
C GLU A 105 9.24 11.49 4.85
N GLU A 106 9.21 10.41 4.05
CA GLU A 106 8.07 10.05 3.18
C GLU A 106 7.13 9.00 3.79
N LEU A 107 7.63 8.17 4.73
CA LEU A 107 6.87 7.06 5.31
C LEU A 107 6.97 7.02 6.85
N GLU A 108 5.80 7.12 7.48
CA GLU A 108 5.63 6.82 8.90
C GLU A 108 4.78 5.55 9.08
N VAL A 109 5.16 4.70 10.03
CA VAL A 109 4.44 3.45 10.30
C VAL A 109 4.16 3.34 11.79
N HIS A 110 2.89 3.20 12.15
CA HIS A 110 2.46 3.02 13.54
C HIS A 110 1.94 1.60 13.75
N SER A 111 2.20 1.04 14.92
CA SER A 111 1.68 -0.28 15.31
C SER A 111 1.21 -0.25 16.75
N ALA A 112 0.20 -1.07 17.07
CA ALA A 112 -0.09 -1.42 18.45
C ALA A 112 1.07 -2.21 19.06
N PHE A 113 1.26 -2.08 20.38
CA PHE A 113 2.33 -2.75 21.13
C PHE A 113 2.01 -4.22 21.44
N THR A 114 1.77 -5.01 20.40
CA THR A 114 1.63 -6.47 20.51
C THR A 114 2.52 -7.14 19.47
N GLN A 115 3.06 -8.32 19.80
CA GLN A 115 4.04 -9.00 18.95
C GLN A 115 3.49 -9.27 17.54
N ARG A 116 2.26 -9.82 17.45
CA ARG A 116 1.55 -9.96 16.16
C ARG A 116 1.45 -8.69 15.31
N CYS A 117 1.26 -7.51 15.93
CA CYS A 117 1.13 -6.25 15.19
C CYS A 117 2.50 -5.74 14.73
N LEU A 118 3.52 -5.86 15.59
CA LEU A 118 4.90 -5.51 15.23
C LEU A 118 5.42 -6.38 14.08
N ALA A 119 5.26 -7.70 14.17
CA ALA A 119 5.66 -8.65 13.13
C ALA A 119 4.87 -8.44 11.82
N SER A 120 3.59 -8.07 11.91
CA SER A 120 2.79 -7.67 10.75
C SER A 120 3.35 -6.42 10.07
N ALA A 121 3.67 -5.38 10.84
CA ALA A 121 4.23 -4.13 10.33
C ALA A 121 5.60 -4.35 9.68
N GLN A 122 6.47 -5.14 10.32
CA GLN A 122 7.77 -5.53 9.76
C GLN A 122 7.62 -6.29 8.44
N SER A 123 6.71 -7.28 8.40
CA SER A 123 6.45 -8.06 7.18
C SER A 123 5.96 -7.16 6.04
N PHE A 124 5.06 -6.22 6.33
CA PHE A 124 4.59 -5.22 5.37
C PHE A 124 5.72 -4.35 4.83
N ILE A 125 6.56 -3.81 5.72
CA ILE A 125 7.70 -2.97 5.35
C ILE A 125 8.67 -3.73 4.44
N LEU A 126 8.96 -5.00 4.73
CA LEU A 126 9.83 -5.83 3.88
C LEU A 126 9.26 -6.06 2.48
N GLY A 127 7.93 -6.07 2.35
CA GLY A 127 7.27 -6.10 1.04
C GLY A 127 7.37 -4.77 0.31
N LEU A 128 7.25 -3.66 1.04
CA LEU A 128 7.27 -2.30 0.49
C LEU A 128 8.68 -1.85 0.08
N TYR A 129 9.66 -2.11 0.94
CA TYR A 129 11.08 -1.78 0.81
C TYR A 129 11.92 -3.05 1.01
N PRO A 130 12.10 -3.84 -0.07
CA PRO A 130 12.86 -5.08 0.01
C PRO A 130 14.35 -4.83 0.29
N PRO A 131 15.11 -5.91 0.57
CA PRO A 131 16.53 -5.84 0.83
C PRO A 131 17.31 -5.04 -0.23
N GLY A 132 18.19 -4.13 0.19
CA GLY A 132 18.97 -3.30 -0.72
C GLY A 132 18.29 -2.02 -1.21
N THR A 133 17.06 -1.72 -0.75
CA THR A 133 16.42 -0.42 -0.99
C THR A 133 16.69 0.62 0.11
N ALA A 134 17.55 0.29 1.08
CA ALA A 134 18.06 1.22 2.10
C ALA A 134 19.59 1.40 1.91
N GLU A 135 20.15 2.45 2.52
CA GLU A 135 21.60 2.79 2.59
C GLU A 135 22.54 1.57 2.74
N PRO A 136 23.82 1.64 2.30
CA PRO A 136 24.57 0.50 1.83
C PRO A 136 24.65 -0.64 2.86
N TYR A 137 24.19 -1.79 2.38
CA TYR A 137 24.30 -3.14 2.91
C TYR A 137 25.44 -3.34 3.93
N ASN A 138 25.08 -3.61 5.20
CA ASN A 138 26.00 -4.07 6.23
C ASN A 138 25.85 -5.60 6.43
N PRO A 139 26.85 -6.42 6.06
CA PRO A 139 26.78 -7.89 6.14
C PRO A 139 26.75 -8.45 7.57
N LYS A 140 26.81 -7.61 8.61
CA LYS A 140 26.63 -8.03 10.02
C LYS A 140 25.16 -8.03 10.48
N ILE A 141 24.25 -7.56 9.63
CA ILE A 141 22.83 -7.39 9.96
C ILE A 141 22.03 -8.29 9.01
N ASP A 142 22.00 -9.59 9.32
CA ASP A 142 21.07 -10.54 8.71
C ASP A 142 19.65 -10.23 9.19
N SER A 143 18.99 -9.30 8.49
CA SER A 143 17.59 -8.94 8.71
C SER A 143 16.73 -9.46 7.56
N PHE A 144 16.79 -10.77 7.26
CA PHE A 144 15.87 -11.42 6.31
C PHE A 144 15.17 -12.63 6.93
N PRO A 145 13.83 -12.62 7.02
CA PRO A 145 13.08 -13.84 7.29
C PRO A 145 13.19 -14.85 6.12
N PRO A 146 13.03 -16.16 6.36
CA PRO A 146 12.28 -16.74 7.48
C PRO A 146 13.16 -17.00 8.71
N PHE A 147 12.78 -16.48 9.86
CA PHE A 147 13.36 -16.91 11.15
C PHE A 147 12.28 -17.56 12.01
N SER A 148 12.67 -18.61 12.74
CA SER A 148 11.89 -19.14 13.87
C SER A 148 11.78 -18.06 14.95
N LEU A 149 10.58 -17.92 15.52
CA LEU A 149 10.24 -16.91 16.53
C LEU A 149 11.07 -17.03 17.82
N ASP A 150 11.72 -18.18 18.05
CA ASP A 150 12.52 -18.48 19.25
C ASP A 150 13.71 -17.52 19.44
N ASN A 151 14.22 -16.94 18.34
CA ASN A 151 15.38 -16.03 18.37
C ASN A 151 14.99 -14.55 18.31
N LEU A 152 13.70 -14.21 18.22
CA LEU A 152 13.27 -12.81 18.22
C LEU A 152 13.61 -12.13 19.55
N GLN A 153 13.42 -12.78 20.69
CA GLN A 153 13.82 -12.22 21.98
C GLN A 153 15.34 -11.91 22.03
N LEU A 154 16.18 -12.77 21.46
CA LEU A 154 17.65 -12.60 21.42
C LEU A 154 18.11 -11.54 20.41
N LEU A 155 17.39 -11.36 19.29
CA LEU A 155 17.63 -10.29 18.32
C LEU A 155 17.12 -8.93 18.82
N ILE A 156 16.05 -8.93 19.62
CA ILE A 156 15.45 -7.71 20.18
C ILE A 156 16.23 -7.27 21.43
N SER A 157 16.74 -8.18 22.25
CA SER A 157 17.36 -7.91 23.56
C SER A 157 18.57 -6.93 23.52
N PRO A 158 19.57 -7.06 22.63
CA PRO A 158 20.66 -6.09 22.54
C PRO A 158 20.33 -4.84 21.72
N TYR A 159 19.16 -4.79 21.08
CA TYR A 159 18.74 -3.70 20.19
C TYR A 159 17.56 -2.86 20.71
N GLN A 160 16.92 -3.24 21.82
CA GLN A 160 15.84 -2.44 22.44
C GLN A 160 16.24 -0.98 22.70
N ASP A 161 17.51 -0.74 23.06
CA ASP A 161 18.03 0.60 23.32
C ASP A 161 18.62 1.31 22.08
N LYS A 162 18.73 0.64 20.93
CA LYS A 162 19.47 1.13 19.75
C LYS A 162 18.68 1.24 18.44
N PHE A 163 17.38 0.95 18.45
CA PHE A 163 16.58 1.07 17.22
C PHE A 163 16.34 2.54 16.82
N ARG A 164 17.04 3.01 15.77
CA ARG A 164 16.47 3.80 14.65
C ARG A 164 17.29 3.64 13.35
N PRO A 165 16.68 3.66 12.14
CA PRO A 165 15.30 3.26 11.85
C PRO A 165 15.18 2.33 10.62
N LEU A 166 14.57 1.15 10.82
CA LEU A 166 13.44 0.75 9.95
C LEU A 166 12.37 1.87 10.02
N PRO A 167 11.43 2.03 9.05
CA PRO A 167 10.33 2.99 9.12
C PRO A 167 9.90 3.22 10.55
N ARG A 168 9.99 4.46 11.04
CA ARG A 168 9.91 4.77 12.48
C ARG A 168 8.66 4.11 13.05
N LEU A 169 8.82 2.91 13.62
CA LEU A 169 7.73 2.13 14.17
C LEU A 169 7.40 2.77 15.51
N VAL A 170 6.43 3.67 15.51
CA VAL A 170 5.99 4.32 16.75
C VAL A 170 4.93 3.42 17.38
N PRO A 171 5.21 2.82 18.54
CA PRO A 171 4.20 2.05 19.27
C PRO A 171 3.15 3.01 19.80
N ILE A 172 1.87 2.69 19.55
CA ILE A 172 0.74 3.41 20.15
C ILE A 172 0.27 2.60 21.37
N GLN A 173 0.22 3.25 22.54
CA GLN A 173 -0.52 2.76 23.69
C GLN A 173 -2.00 3.08 23.45
N LEU A 174 -2.81 2.04 23.25
CA LEU A 174 -4.27 2.14 23.19
C LEU A 174 -4.86 2.02 24.60
#